data_AF-A0AAE7J4S5-F1
#
_entry.id   AF-A0AAE7J4S5-F1
#
_cell.length_a   1.000
_cell.length_b   1.000
_cell.length_c   1.000
_cell.angle_alpha   90.00
_cell.angle_beta   90.00
_cell.angle_gamma   90.00
#
_symmetry.space_group_name_H-M   'P 1'
#
loop_
_entity.id
_entity.type
_entity.pdbx_description
1 polymer ?
#
loop_
_entity_poly.entity_id
_entity_poly.type
_entity_poly.pdbx_seq_one_letter_code
_entity_poly.pdbx_strand_id
1 'polypeptide(L)'
;MDRVLFLCTGNYFRSRFAEQWFNHRARQLGLDDQVQACSAGLGVRPDSGNMGPMAKEALAALQERGLELDPAELALPHQVSRQELEQATLVVAVDAEAHRPMVQAQCPDWEEQISFWSVKDLGEGEADADPIVQLQGRVEQVLQRWQVQLKRIDQPLLDAVATEARQRKRLRRNHNLHQESDLVQRFLNALQPGTYVRPHRHVRAEAGSGFECFLVLQGALGLLVLDAQGHVLKQERLSAKGSLRGVELAENQFHTLVALEPNTVMFELKQGPYIPTADKDFLPMFPLEGTPEAQDQEQRWRDLFNGNGPDSEQ
;
A
#
# COMPACT_ATOMS: atom_id res chain seq x y z
N MET A 1 9.00 18.02 -18.57
CA MET A 1 7.60 17.59 -18.55
C MET A 1 7.51 16.27 -19.29
N ASP A 2 7.12 15.23 -18.59
CA ASP A 2 6.93 13.90 -19.15
C ASP A 2 5.71 13.85 -20.06
N ARG A 3 5.74 12.93 -21.02
CA ARG A 3 4.65 12.72 -21.97
C ARG A 3 4.17 11.29 -21.94
N VAL A 4 2.86 11.11 -21.72
CA VAL A 4 2.19 9.80 -21.81
C VAL A 4 1.41 9.74 -23.11
N LEU A 5 1.72 8.78 -23.98
CA LEU A 5 1.00 8.57 -25.23
C LEU A 5 0.07 7.36 -25.11
N PHE A 6 -1.24 7.59 -25.16
CA PHE A 6 -2.23 6.53 -25.23
C PHE A 6 -2.57 6.18 -26.69
N LEU A 7 -2.55 4.89 -27.01
CA LEU A 7 -2.84 4.35 -28.33
C LEU A 7 -4.06 3.45 -28.29
N CYS A 8 -4.97 3.66 -29.23
CA CYS A 8 -5.99 2.67 -29.59
C CYS A 8 -6.06 2.52 -31.11
N THR A 9 -7.04 1.78 -31.64
CA THR A 9 -7.15 1.59 -33.09
C THR A 9 -7.48 2.89 -33.81
N GLY A 10 -8.65 3.49 -33.52
CA GLY A 10 -9.19 4.61 -34.29
C GLY A 10 -8.95 6.00 -33.72
N ASN A 11 -8.29 6.13 -32.56
CA ASN A 11 -8.12 7.40 -31.82
C ASN A 11 -9.42 8.20 -31.58
N TYR A 12 -10.51 7.48 -31.32
CA TYR A 12 -11.86 8.07 -31.24
C TYR A 12 -12.54 7.83 -29.89
N PHE A 13 -12.36 6.64 -29.29
CA PHE A 13 -12.99 6.26 -28.02
C PHE A 13 -11.94 6.05 -26.91
N ARG A 14 -11.35 4.86 -26.80
CA ARG A 14 -10.52 4.43 -25.65
C ARG A 14 -9.31 5.31 -25.36
N SER A 15 -8.49 5.62 -26.36
CA SER A 15 -7.28 6.44 -26.17
C SER A 15 -7.61 7.90 -25.85
N ARG A 16 -8.68 8.44 -26.46
CA ARG A 16 -9.17 9.80 -26.21
C ARG A 16 -9.72 9.93 -24.80
N PHE A 17 -10.52 8.96 -24.35
CA PHE A 17 -10.96 8.90 -22.96
C PHE A 17 -9.77 8.87 -22.00
N ALA A 18 -8.78 8.00 -22.25
CA ALA A 18 -7.61 7.87 -21.39
C ALA A 18 -6.78 9.17 -21.31
N GLU A 19 -6.54 9.85 -22.43
CA GLU A 19 -5.87 11.15 -22.49
C GLU A 19 -6.59 12.21 -21.66
N GLN A 20 -7.90 12.40 -21.91
CA GLN A 20 -8.67 13.46 -21.28
C GLN A 20 -8.84 13.21 -19.78
N TRP A 21 -9.10 11.97 -19.39
CA TRP A 21 -9.17 11.59 -17.98
C TRP A 21 -7.82 11.77 -17.27
N PHE A 22 -6.72 11.35 -17.90
CA PHE A 22 -5.37 11.54 -17.34
C PHE A 22 -5.08 13.01 -17.09
N ASN A 23 -5.28 13.87 -18.09
CA ASN A 23 -4.99 15.30 -17.99
C ASN A 23 -5.91 16.04 -16.99
N HIS A 24 -7.17 15.65 -16.89
CA HIS A 24 -8.07 16.15 -15.87
C HIS A 24 -7.57 15.78 -14.47
N ARG A 25 -7.21 14.51 -14.26
CA ARG A 25 -6.79 14.04 -12.94
C ARG A 25 -5.40 14.53 -12.55
N ALA A 26 -4.47 14.65 -13.50
CA ALA A 26 -3.17 15.27 -13.28
C ALA A 26 -3.31 16.70 -12.73
N ARG A 27 -4.20 17.53 -13.32
CA ARG A 27 -4.49 18.87 -12.80
C ARG A 27 -5.06 18.86 -11.38
N GLN A 28 -6.02 17.97 -11.10
CA GLN A 28 -6.58 17.84 -9.75
C GLN A 28 -5.55 17.39 -8.70
N LEU A 29 -4.50 16.70 -9.13
CA LEU A 29 -3.39 16.25 -8.29
C LEU A 29 -2.22 17.25 -8.26
N GLY A 30 -2.28 18.36 -8.99
CA GLY A 30 -1.18 19.33 -9.12
C GLY A 30 0.06 18.78 -9.85
N LEU A 31 -0.16 17.90 -10.82
CA LEU A 31 0.89 17.22 -11.60
C LEU A 31 1.05 17.76 -13.03
N ASP A 32 0.31 18.81 -13.38
CA ASP A 32 0.23 19.37 -14.74
C ASP A 32 1.52 20.00 -15.25
N ASP A 33 2.40 20.48 -14.36
CA ASP A 33 3.76 20.93 -14.73
C ASP A 33 4.75 19.75 -14.91
N GLN A 34 4.38 18.56 -14.41
CA GLN A 34 5.27 17.39 -14.40
C GLN A 34 4.98 16.45 -15.57
N VAL A 35 3.71 16.18 -15.85
CA VAL A 35 3.30 15.19 -16.86
C VAL A 35 2.03 15.62 -17.59
N GLN A 36 2.02 15.34 -18.90
CA GLN A 36 0.85 15.53 -19.75
C GLN A 36 0.63 14.28 -20.61
N ALA A 37 -0.63 13.93 -20.85
CA ALA A 37 -1.01 12.90 -21.79
C ALA A 37 -1.41 13.47 -23.15
N CYS A 38 -1.12 12.71 -24.19
CA CYS A 38 -1.69 12.84 -25.53
C CYS A 38 -2.19 11.47 -26.02
N SER A 39 -2.98 11.44 -27.10
CA SER A 39 -3.37 10.17 -27.73
C SER A 39 -3.33 10.19 -29.24
N ALA A 40 -3.11 9.01 -29.82
CA ALA A 40 -3.09 8.77 -31.25
C ALA A 40 -3.66 7.38 -31.59
N GLY A 41 -3.80 7.09 -32.88
CA GLY A 41 -4.40 5.85 -33.37
C GLY A 41 -3.39 4.99 -34.12
N LEU A 42 -3.52 3.68 -34.00
CA LEU A 42 -2.70 2.70 -34.73
C LEU A 42 -3.31 2.31 -36.08
N GLY A 43 -4.59 2.58 -36.32
CA GLY A 43 -5.27 2.21 -37.55
C GLY A 43 -6.37 3.19 -37.89
N VAL A 44 -6.06 4.49 -37.90
CA VAL A 44 -7.03 5.53 -38.23
C VAL A 44 -7.36 5.46 -39.72
N ARG A 45 -8.64 5.27 -40.03
CA ARG A 45 -9.12 5.20 -41.41
C ARG A 45 -10.20 6.25 -41.68
N PRO A 46 -10.15 6.97 -42.82
CA PRO A 46 -11.18 7.95 -43.19
C PRO A 46 -12.58 7.35 -43.37
N ASP A 47 -12.69 6.06 -43.66
CA ASP A 47 -13.94 5.33 -43.91
C ASP A 47 -14.50 4.63 -42.65
N SER A 48 -13.95 4.93 -41.47
CA SER A 48 -14.37 4.31 -40.19
C SER A 48 -15.79 4.68 -39.74
N GLY A 49 -16.42 5.68 -40.36
CA GLY A 49 -17.74 6.19 -39.94
C GLY A 49 -17.71 7.03 -38.66
N ASN A 50 -16.52 7.30 -38.11
CA ASN A 50 -16.35 8.17 -36.95
C ASN A 50 -16.72 9.61 -37.31
N MET A 51 -17.62 10.20 -36.53
CA MET A 51 -18.07 11.57 -36.72
C MET A 51 -17.51 12.46 -35.62
N GLY A 52 -16.70 13.44 -36.01
CA GLY A 52 -16.08 14.40 -35.09
C GLY A 52 -14.83 13.84 -34.37
N PRO A 53 -14.40 14.51 -33.29
CA PRO A 53 -13.11 14.24 -32.63
C PRO A 53 -13.14 13.09 -31.62
N MET A 54 -14.32 12.74 -31.09
CA MET A 54 -14.45 11.78 -30.00
C MET A 54 -15.84 11.12 -29.98
N ALA A 55 -15.90 9.86 -29.55
CA ALA A 55 -17.15 9.11 -29.39
C ALA A 55 -18.07 9.74 -28.34
N LYS A 56 -19.39 9.72 -28.60
CA LYS A 56 -20.40 10.33 -27.71
C LYS A 56 -20.43 9.66 -26.34
N GLU A 57 -20.21 8.35 -26.31
CA GLU A 57 -20.17 7.51 -25.13
C GLU A 57 -19.02 7.92 -24.22
N ALA A 58 -17.83 8.20 -24.78
CA ALA A 58 -16.71 8.70 -23.98
C ALA A 58 -16.92 10.13 -23.48
N LEU A 59 -17.52 11.01 -24.29
CA LEU A 59 -17.87 12.37 -23.86
C LEU A 59 -18.88 12.35 -22.70
N ALA A 60 -19.95 11.58 -22.82
CA ALA A 60 -20.94 11.40 -21.75
C ALA A 60 -20.29 10.85 -20.48
N ALA A 61 -19.43 9.84 -20.60
CA ALA A 61 -18.73 9.26 -19.48
C ALA A 61 -17.79 10.24 -18.76
N LEU A 62 -17.10 11.12 -19.49
CA LEU A 62 -16.27 12.16 -18.90
C LEU A 62 -17.12 13.24 -18.21
N GLN A 63 -18.23 13.63 -18.83
CA GLN A 63 -19.15 14.61 -18.24
C GLN A 63 -19.75 14.11 -16.92
N GLU A 64 -20.20 12.86 -16.86
CA GLU A 64 -20.69 12.21 -15.62
C GLU A 64 -19.63 12.19 -14.51
N ARG A 65 -18.35 12.26 -14.86
CA ARG A 65 -17.20 12.29 -13.94
C ARG A 65 -16.70 13.70 -13.64
N GLY A 66 -17.44 14.73 -14.06
CA GLY A 66 -17.11 16.13 -13.78
C GLY A 66 -16.09 16.76 -14.72
N LEU A 67 -15.85 16.16 -15.90
CA LEU A 67 -15.06 16.76 -16.97
C LEU A 67 -15.96 17.10 -18.17
N GLU A 68 -16.31 18.38 -18.28
CA GLU A 68 -16.96 18.91 -19.49
C GLU A 68 -15.91 19.29 -20.52
N LEU A 69 -16.09 18.82 -21.75
CA LEU A 69 -15.23 19.10 -22.90
C LEU A 69 -16.07 19.78 -23.98
N ASP A 70 -15.51 20.79 -24.64
CA ASP A 70 -16.06 21.31 -25.89
C ASP A 70 -15.49 20.49 -27.07
N PRO A 71 -16.31 19.71 -27.79
CA PRO A 71 -15.84 18.97 -28.96
C PRO A 71 -15.22 19.87 -30.05
N ALA A 72 -15.58 21.15 -30.13
CA ALA A 72 -14.99 22.06 -31.11
C ALA A 72 -13.50 22.37 -30.84
N GLU A 73 -13.04 22.18 -29.60
CA GLU A 73 -11.66 22.39 -29.18
C GLU A 73 -10.80 21.12 -29.25
N LEU A 74 -11.41 19.96 -29.52
CA LEU A 74 -10.70 18.68 -29.58
C LEU A 74 -10.14 18.42 -30.98
N ALA A 75 -8.90 17.91 -31.03
CA ALA A 75 -8.28 17.47 -32.28
C ALA A 75 -9.00 16.25 -32.87
N LEU A 76 -9.09 16.20 -34.20
CA LEU A 76 -9.63 15.03 -34.92
C LEU A 76 -8.74 13.80 -34.70
N PRO A 77 -9.28 12.57 -34.87
CA PRO A 77 -8.49 11.36 -34.74
C PRO A 77 -7.35 11.33 -35.76
N HIS A 78 -6.15 10.99 -35.31
CA HIS A 78 -4.97 10.96 -36.17
C HIS A 78 -4.12 9.70 -35.96
N GLN A 79 -3.42 9.32 -37.02
CA GLN A 79 -2.50 8.18 -36.99
C GLN A 79 -1.24 8.56 -36.20
N VAL A 80 -0.78 7.65 -35.34
CA VAL A 80 0.45 7.85 -34.57
C VAL A 80 1.65 8.05 -35.49
N SER A 81 2.47 9.04 -35.20
CA SER A 81 3.73 9.30 -35.86
C SER A 81 4.92 8.75 -35.07
N ARG A 82 6.03 8.50 -35.76
CA ARG A 82 7.29 8.10 -35.11
C ARG A 82 7.79 9.14 -34.11
N GLN A 83 7.60 10.43 -34.43
CA GLN A 83 7.98 11.53 -33.55
C GLN A 83 7.22 11.50 -32.22
N GLU A 84 5.92 11.18 -32.24
CA GLU A 84 5.13 11.07 -31.01
C GLU A 84 5.59 9.90 -30.13
N LEU A 85 5.97 8.78 -30.74
CA LEU A 85 6.56 7.65 -30.00
C LEU A 85 7.89 8.08 -29.34
N GLU A 86 8.78 8.70 -30.10
CA GLU A 86 10.11 9.13 -29.62
C GLU A 86 10.04 10.23 -28.55
N GLN A 87 8.99 11.05 -28.54
CA GLN A 87 8.78 12.11 -27.55
C GLN A 87 8.10 11.63 -26.26
N ALA A 88 7.51 10.43 -26.27
CA ALA A 88 6.78 9.91 -25.13
C ALA A 88 7.74 9.29 -24.10
N THR A 89 7.62 9.70 -22.84
CA THR A 89 8.28 9.02 -21.71
C THR A 89 7.62 7.66 -21.45
N LEU A 90 6.34 7.53 -21.76
CA LEU A 90 5.56 6.31 -21.63
C LEU A 90 4.59 6.16 -22.78
N VAL A 91 4.61 5.01 -23.46
CA VAL A 91 3.62 4.65 -24.48
C VAL A 91 2.75 3.51 -23.96
N VAL A 92 1.43 3.67 -24.08
CA VAL A 92 0.44 2.67 -23.66
C VAL A 92 -0.49 2.34 -24.82
N ALA A 93 -0.59 1.06 -25.17
CA ALA A 93 -1.62 0.57 -26.08
C ALA A 93 -2.72 -0.14 -25.29
N VAL A 94 -3.97 0.31 -25.42
CA VAL A 94 -5.04 -0.03 -24.47
C VAL A 94 -5.58 -1.47 -24.57
N ASP A 95 -5.24 -2.19 -25.64
CA ASP A 95 -5.65 -3.59 -25.88
C ASP A 95 -4.55 -4.36 -26.61
N ALA A 96 -3.90 -5.29 -25.92
CA ALA A 96 -2.80 -6.09 -26.44
C ALA A 96 -3.18 -6.86 -27.69
N GLU A 97 -4.36 -7.48 -27.69
CA GLU A 97 -4.77 -8.40 -28.75
C GLU A 97 -5.03 -7.66 -30.06
N ALA A 98 -5.72 -6.53 -29.98
CA ALA A 98 -6.01 -5.70 -31.16
C ALA A 98 -4.75 -4.96 -31.65
N HIS A 99 -3.92 -4.46 -30.74
CA HIS A 99 -2.89 -3.48 -31.10
C HIS A 99 -1.50 -4.07 -31.37
N ARG A 100 -1.13 -5.23 -30.80
CA ARG A 100 0.20 -5.84 -31.07
C ARG A 100 0.43 -6.09 -32.57
N PRO A 101 -0.51 -6.69 -33.33
CA PRO A 101 -0.31 -6.87 -34.77
C PRO A 101 -0.15 -5.55 -35.52
N MET A 102 -0.85 -4.49 -35.09
CA MET A 102 -0.77 -3.17 -35.71
C MET A 102 0.59 -2.50 -35.43
N VAL A 103 1.11 -2.65 -34.20
CA VAL A 103 2.44 -2.18 -33.82
C VAL A 103 3.52 -2.92 -34.61
N GLN A 104 3.45 -4.26 -34.67
CA GLN A 104 4.40 -5.07 -35.45
C GLN A 104 4.44 -4.69 -36.93
N ALA A 105 3.30 -4.34 -37.51
CA ALA A 105 3.23 -3.94 -38.91
C ALA A 105 3.80 -2.53 -39.19
N GLN A 106 3.75 -1.62 -38.22
CA GLN A 106 4.03 -0.19 -38.44
C GLN A 106 5.31 0.30 -37.76
N CYS A 107 5.59 -0.19 -36.57
CA CYS A 107 6.72 0.17 -35.73
C CYS A 107 7.20 -1.03 -34.89
N PRO A 108 7.68 -2.11 -35.53
CA PRO A 108 8.06 -3.35 -34.83
C PRO A 108 9.11 -3.12 -33.73
N ASP A 109 10.06 -2.21 -33.95
CA ASP A 109 11.12 -1.88 -32.98
C ASP A 109 10.60 -1.26 -31.67
N TRP A 110 9.32 -0.89 -31.62
CA TRP A 110 8.68 -0.29 -30.45
C TRP A 110 7.87 -1.29 -29.60
N GLU A 111 7.64 -2.52 -30.05
CA GLU A 111 6.76 -3.45 -29.33
C GLU A 111 7.19 -3.67 -27.87
N GLU A 112 8.49 -3.84 -27.62
CA GLU A 112 9.01 -4.06 -26.26
C GLU A 112 8.96 -2.80 -25.37
N GLN A 113 8.86 -1.61 -25.98
CA GLN A 113 8.81 -0.32 -25.29
C GLN A 113 7.38 0.11 -24.95
N ILE A 114 6.37 -0.54 -25.55
CA ILE A 114 4.96 -0.22 -25.33
C ILE A 114 4.39 -1.06 -24.19
N SER A 115 3.76 -0.39 -23.23
CA SER A 115 2.95 -1.05 -22.21
C SER A 115 1.59 -1.41 -22.79
N PHE A 116 1.26 -2.70 -22.87
CA PHE A 116 -0.03 -3.16 -23.37
C PHE A 116 -1.00 -3.44 -22.23
N TRP A 117 -2.22 -2.93 -22.34
CA TRP A 117 -3.34 -3.28 -21.48
C TRP A 117 -4.26 -4.31 -22.15
N SER A 118 -5.38 -4.64 -21.51
CA SER A 118 -6.38 -5.59 -22.03
C SER A 118 -7.79 -5.02 -21.90
N VAL A 119 -7.95 -3.74 -22.26
CA VAL A 119 -9.24 -3.06 -22.23
C VAL A 119 -9.89 -3.13 -23.62
N LYS A 120 -10.96 -3.94 -23.71
CA LYS A 120 -11.74 -4.17 -24.93
C LYS A 120 -12.59 -2.95 -25.31
N ASP A 121 -13.07 -2.92 -26.56
CA ASP A 121 -14.01 -1.87 -26.99
C ASP A 121 -15.43 -2.11 -26.46
N LEU A 122 -16.34 -1.15 -26.67
CA LEU A 122 -17.74 -1.31 -26.30
C LEU A 122 -18.36 -2.51 -27.02
N GLY A 123 -18.99 -3.41 -26.24
CA GLY A 123 -19.59 -4.64 -26.75
C GLY A 123 -18.58 -5.77 -27.05
N GLU A 124 -17.30 -5.54 -26.77
CA GLU A 124 -16.26 -6.57 -26.82
C GLU A 124 -15.85 -6.95 -25.38
N GLY A 125 -15.72 -8.25 -25.08
CA GLY A 125 -15.31 -8.75 -23.76
C GLY A 125 -16.42 -9.46 -22.98
N GLU A 126 -16.21 -9.65 -21.68
CA GLU A 126 -17.21 -10.27 -20.79
C GLU A 126 -18.41 -9.35 -20.57
N ALA A 127 -19.60 -9.92 -20.38
CA ALA A 127 -20.87 -9.18 -20.37
C ALA A 127 -20.96 -8.05 -19.33
N ASP A 128 -20.17 -8.12 -18.25
CA ASP A 128 -20.17 -7.13 -17.15
C ASP A 128 -18.94 -6.21 -17.16
N ALA A 129 -18.07 -6.31 -18.17
CA ALA A 129 -16.79 -5.62 -18.23
C ALA A 129 -16.94 -4.23 -18.88
N ASP A 130 -17.25 -3.18 -18.10
CA ASP A 130 -17.32 -1.80 -18.62
C ASP A 130 -15.91 -1.26 -18.97
N PRO A 131 -15.61 -0.99 -20.26
CA PRO A 131 -14.30 -0.51 -20.67
C PRO A 131 -13.98 0.90 -20.14
N ILE A 132 -14.97 1.76 -19.88
CA ILE A 132 -14.75 3.09 -19.30
C ILE A 132 -14.21 2.96 -17.88
N VAL A 133 -14.83 2.11 -17.05
CA VAL A 133 -14.40 1.86 -15.67
C VAL A 133 -12.99 1.26 -15.65
N GLN A 134 -12.69 0.34 -16.56
CA GLN A 134 -11.35 -0.23 -16.69
C GLN A 134 -10.31 0.80 -17.13
N LEU A 135 -10.60 1.63 -18.13
CA LEU A 135 -9.70 2.71 -18.55
C LEU A 135 -9.43 3.67 -17.40
N GLN A 136 -10.47 4.07 -16.69
CA GLN A 136 -10.35 4.96 -15.54
C GLN A 136 -9.36 4.38 -14.51
N GLY A 137 -9.58 3.14 -14.07
CA GLY A 137 -8.70 2.49 -13.10
C GLY A 137 -7.26 2.32 -13.60
N ARG A 138 -7.07 1.98 -14.87
CA ARG A 138 -5.73 1.84 -15.48
C ARG A 138 -5.00 3.17 -15.62
N VAL A 139 -5.71 4.24 -15.98
CA VAL A 139 -5.17 5.61 -16.04
C VAL A 139 -4.77 6.09 -14.64
N GLU A 140 -5.62 5.86 -13.64
CA GLU A 140 -5.29 6.19 -12.24
C GLU A 140 -4.05 5.43 -11.76
N GLN A 141 -3.88 4.15 -12.13
CA GLN A 141 -2.64 3.40 -11.85
C GLN A 141 -1.41 4.02 -12.54
N VAL A 142 -1.52 4.49 -13.78
CA VAL A 142 -0.40 5.16 -14.45
C VAL A 142 -0.03 6.48 -13.77
N LEU A 143 -1.02 7.27 -13.35
CA LEU A 143 -0.81 8.52 -12.61
C LEU A 143 -0.05 8.31 -11.29
N GLN A 144 -0.14 7.13 -10.67
CA GLN A 144 0.61 6.83 -9.44
C GLN A 144 2.13 6.93 -9.61
N ARG A 145 2.66 6.81 -10.85
CA ARG A 145 4.09 6.97 -11.15
C ARG A 145 4.63 8.36 -10.84
N TRP A 146 3.78 9.38 -10.94
CA TRP A 146 4.13 10.78 -10.66
C TRP A 146 3.67 11.23 -9.27
N GLN A 147 2.99 10.37 -8.51
CA GLN A 147 2.61 10.66 -7.14
C GLN A 147 3.69 10.21 -6.17
N VAL A 148 4.02 11.05 -5.19
CA VAL A 148 4.90 10.68 -4.09
C VAL A 148 4.20 9.62 -3.23
N GLN A 149 4.71 8.40 -3.26
CA GLN A 149 4.21 7.29 -2.44
C GLN A 149 4.71 7.43 -1.01
N LEU A 150 3.94 8.12 -0.17
CA LEU A 150 4.24 8.31 1.25
C LEU A 150 3.32 7.44 2.12
N LYS A 151 3.91 6.56 2.94
CA LYS A 151 3.18 5.91 4.05
C LYS A 151 3.31 6.79 5.29
N ARG A 152 2.23 7.46 5.67
CA ARG A 152 2.20 8.34 6.85
C ARG A 152 1.94 7.52 8.09
N ILE A 153 2.67 7.83 9.16
CA ILE A 153 2.35 7.39 10.51
C ILE A 153 1.96 8.65 11.29
N ASP A 154 0.66 8.95 11.31
CA ASP A 154 0.09 10.14 11.93
C ASP A 154 -1.03 9.78 12.91
N GLN A 155 -1.49 10.78 13.67
CA GLN A 155 -2.49 10.59 14.72
C GLN A 155 -3.77 9.89 14.22
N PRO A 156 -4.35 10.26 13.05
CA PRO A 156 -5.49 9.54 12.50
C PRO A 156 -5.24 8.04 12.28
N LEU A 157 -4.07 7.66 11.75
CA LEU A 157 -3.71 6.26 11.60
C LEU A 157 -3.61 5.57 12.96
N LEU A 158 -2.92 6.19 13.94
CA LEU A 158 -2.76 5.63 15.30
C LEU A 158 -4.12 5.40 15.99
N ASP A 159 -5.05 6.35 15.86
CA ASP A 159 -6.39 6.24 16.42
C ASP A 159 -7.24 5.16 15.73
N ALA A 160 -7.12 5.04 14.41
CA ALA A 160 -7.81 4.02 13.63
C ALA A 160 -7.36 2.61 14.04
N VAL A 161 -6.04 2.35 14.07
CA VAL A 161 -5.53 1.02 14.44
C VAL A 161 -5.82 0.67 15.90
N ALA A 162 -5.80 1.65 16.81
CA ALA A 162 -6.20 1.45 18.21
C ALA A 162 -7.69 1.13 18.34
N THR A 163 -8.54 1.78 17.53
CA THR A 163 -9.97 1.49 17.47
C THR A 163 -10.23 0.08 16.99
N GLU A 164 -9.57 -0.36 15.92
CA GLU A 164 -9.66 -1.73 15.44
C GLU A 164 -9.22 -2.74 16.51
N ALA A 165 -8.12 -2.46 17.23
CA ALA A 165 -7.62 -3.34 18.29
C ALA A 165 -8.67 -3.58 19.39
N ARG A 166 -9.39 -2.53 19.84
CA ARG A 166 -10.46 -2.64 20.86
C ARG A 166 -11.58 -3.60 20.46
N GLN A 167 -11.85 -3.75 19.16
CA GLN A 167 -12.93 -4.58 18.65
C GLN A 167 -12.53 -6.05 18.47
N ARG A 168 -11.24 -6.38 18.62
CA ARG A 168 -10.74 -7.75 18.46
C ARG A 168 -10.81 -8.51 19.77
N LYS A 169 -11.13 -9.80 19.71
CA LYS A 169 -11.13 -10.72 20.87
C LYS A 169 -9.78 -10.73 21.62
N ARG A 170 -8.67 -10.59 20.88
CA ARG A 170 -7.30 -10.57 21.42
C ARG A 170 -6.84 -9.18 21.87
N LEU A 171 -7.69 -8.16 21.71
CA LEU A 171 -7.42 -6.77 22.10
C LEU A 171 -6.19 -6.12 21.44
N ARG A 172 -5.67 -6.73 20.36
CA ARG A 172 -4.56 -6.21 19.56
C ARG A 172 -4.81 -6.27 18.06
N ARG A 173 -4.12 -5.41 17.32
CA ARG A 173 -4.14 -5.34 15.86
C ARG A 173 -2.77 -4.97 15.31
N ASN A 174 -2.31 -5.74 14.32
CA ASN A 174 -1.15 -5.41 13.50
C ASN A 174 -1.58 -4.64 12.25
N HIS A 175 -0.81 -3.61 11.88
CA HIS A 175 -0.95 -2.86 10.63
C HIS A 175 0.40 -2.81 9.89
N ASN A 176 0.50 -3.52 8.77
CA ASN A 176 1.76 -3.68 8.03
C ASN A 176 2.06 -2.50 7.12
N LEU A 177 3.30 -2.00 7.19
CA LEU A 177 3.84 -0.97 6.30
C LEU A 177 4.82 -1.55 5.26
N HIS A 178 4.89 -2.87 5.17
CA HIS A 178 5.81 -3.65 4.34
C HIS A 178 5.05 -4.75 3.59
N GLN A 179 5.67 -5.34 2.56
CA GLN A 179 5.23 -6.61 1.98
C GLN A 179 5.92 -7.76 2.70
N GLU A 180 5.33 -8.96 2.75
CA GLU A 180 5.90 -10.11 3.48
C GLU A 180 7.29 -10.52 2.97
N SER A 181 7.55 -10.27 1.68
CA SER A 181 8.83 -10.49 1.00
C SER A 181 9.91 -9.46 1.33
N ASP A 182 9.56 -8.35 1.99
CA ASP A 182 10.53 -7.32 2.33
C ASP A 182 11.60 -7.86 3.29
N LEU A 183 12.85 -7.50 3.03
CA LEU A 183 14.00 -7.91 3.87
C LEU A 183 13.93 -7.35 5.29
N VAL A 184 13.08 -6.35 5.53
CA VAL A 184 12.84 -5.75 6.83
C VAL A 184 11.34 -5.55 7.00
N GLN A 185 10.79 -6.03 8.11
CA GLN A 185 9.39 -5.87 8.44
C GLN A 185 9.18 -4.62 9.29
N ARG A 186 8.18 -3.83 8.91
CA ARG A 186 7.83 -2.54 9.53
C ARG A 186 6.33 -2.53 9.76
N PHE A 187 5.88 -2.50 11.00
CA PHE A 187 4.44 -2.53 11.28
C PHE A 187 4.10 -1.84 12.60
N LEU A 188 2.85 -1.42 12.71
CA LEU A 188 2.29 -0.97 13.98
C LEU A 188 1.63 -2.14 14.68
N ASN A 189 1.84 -2.27 15.98
CA ASN A 189 1.00 -3.06 16.86
C ASN A 189 0.23 -2.10 17.76
N ALA A 190 -1.08 -2.13 17.65
CA ALA A 190 -1.96 -1.51 18.62
C ALA A 190 -2.38 -2.56 19.66
N LEU A 191 -2.22 -2.23 20.94
CA LEU A 191 -2.55 -3.09 22.07
C LEU A 191 -3.43 -2.33 23.07
N GLN A 192 -4.42 -3.02 23.64
CA GLN A 192 -5.18 -2.53 24.78
C GLN A 192 -4.78 -3.28 26.05
N PRO A 193 -4.92 -2.68 27.24
CA PRO A 193 -4.86 -3.41 28.50
C PRO A 193 -5.75 -4.66 28.44
N GLY A 194 -5.22 -5.82 28.84
CA GLY A 194 -5.86 -7.12 28.69
C GLY A 194 -5.32 -7.93 27.51
N THR A 195 -4.46 -7.34 26.68
CA THR A 195 -3.77 -8.07 25.61
C THR A 195 -2.74 -9.01 26.19
N TYR A 196 -3.00 -10.31 26.12
CA TYR A 196 -2.03 -11.33 26.50
C TYR A 196 -1.09 -11.67 25.34
N VAL A 197 0.19 -11.34 25.48
CA VAL A 197 1.26 -11.83 24.60
C VAL A 197 1.97 -12.96 25.30
N ARG A 198 1.88 -14.19 24.77
CA ARG A 198 2.60 -15.32 25.34
C ARG A 198 4.11 -15.07 25.23
N PRO A 199 4.89 -15.29 26.28
CA PRO A 199 6.33 -15.10 26.24
C PRO A 199 6.96 -15.92 25.13
N HIS A 200 7.72 -15.25 24.28
CA HIS A 200 8.30 -15.83 23.09
C HIS A 200 9.68 -15.26 22.80
N ARG A 201 10.40 -15.95 21.93
CA ARG A 201 11.62 -15.47 21.32
C ARG A 201 11.59 -15.75 19.83
N HIS A 202 12.36 -14.96 19.10
CA HIS A 202 12.63 -15.17 17.69
C HIS A 202 13.97 -15.90 17.54
N VAL A 203 13.96 -17.03 16.81
CA VAL A 203 15.16 -17.85 16.54
C VAL A 203 15.39 -17.88 15.04
N ARG A 204 16.63 -17.66 14.60
CA ARG A 204 17.04 -17.72 13.19
C ARG A 204 18.09 -18.80 12.97
N ALA A 205 18.28 -19.14 11.69
CA ALA A 205 19.27 -20.14 11.28
C ALA A 205 20.71 -19.69 11.57
N GLU A 206 20.99 -18.40 11.40
CA GLU A 206 22.28 -17.80 11.72
C GLU A 206 22.15 -16.99 13.01
N ALA A 207 22.98 -17.32 14.00
CA ALA A 207 23.00 -16.60 15.26
C ALA A 207 23.52 -15.17 15.07
N GLY A 208 22.87 -14.21 15.74
CA GLY A 208 23.13 -12.78 15.66
C GLY A 208 22.56 -12.10 14.41
N SER A 209 21.79 -12.81 13.58
CA SER A 209 21.24 -12.25 12.34
C SER A 209 19.84 -11.63 12.53
N GLY A 210 19.30 -11.66 13.75
CA GLY A 210 17.97 -11.16 14.08
C GLY A 210 17.96 -10.13 15.21
N PHE A 211 16.99 -9.24 15.15
CA PHE A 211 16.66 -8.28 16.19
C PHE A 211 15.17 -7.95 16.12
N GLU A 212 14.66 -7.41 17.23
CA GLU A 212 13.34 -6.78 17.30
C GLU A 212 13.48 -5.42 17.96
N CYS A 213 13.09 -4.37 17.26
CA CYS A 213 13.12 -3.00 17.76
C CYS A 213 11.69 -2.48 17.92
N PHE A 214 11.40 -1.97 19.11
CA PHE A 214 10.09 -1.42 19.48
C PHE A 214 10.23 0.07 19.75
N LEU A 215 9.28 0.87 19.24
CA LEU A 215 9.17 2.30 19.48
C LEU A 215 7.72 2.62 19.84
N VAL A 216 7.47 3.10 21.05
CA VAL A 216 6.12 3.50 21.49
C VAL A 216 5.78 4.87 20.91
N LEU A 217 4.77 4.90 20.05
CA LEU A 217 4.29 6.12 19.39
C LEU A 217 3.10 6.74 20.12
N GLN A 218 2.32 5.92 20.82
CA GLN A 218 1.17 6.34 21.61
C GLN A 218 1.01 5.45 22.84
N GLY A 219 0.62 6.02 23.98
CA GLY A 219 0.39 5.29 25.23
C GLY A 219 1.68 4.84 25.93
N ALA A 220 1.61 3.70 26.61
CA ALA A 220 2.71 3.14 27.38
C ALA A 220 2.70 1.60 27.36
N LEU A 221 3.89 1.04 27.24
CA LEU A 221 4.15 -0.39 27.09
C LEU A 221 5.13 -0.85 28.18
N GLY A 222 4.82 -1.95 28.85
CA GLY A 222 5.75 -2.67 29.69
C GLY A 222 6.43 -3.77 28.89
N LEU A 223 7.75 -3.87 28.98
CA LEU A 223 8.54 -4.98 28.46
C LEU A 223 9.04 -5.81 29.64
N LEU A 224 8.85 -7.13 29.56
CA LEU A 224 9.46 -8.10 30.45
C LEU A 224 10.37 -9.02 29.63
N VAL A 225 11.64 -9.12 30.01
CA VAL A 225 12.57 -10.13 29.49
C VAL A 225 12.70 -11.24 30.53
N LEU A 226 12.62 -12.49 30.09
CA LEU A 226 12.54 -13.66 30.95
C LEU A 226 13.66 -14.66 30.64
N ASP A 227 14.00 -15.46 31.64
CA ASP A 227 14.82 -16.66 31.44
C ASP A 227 13.99 -17.83 30.88
N ALA A 228 14.65 -18.96 30.62
CA ALA A 228 14.00 -20.17 30.10
C ALA A 228 13.05 -20.85 31.10
N GLN A 229 13.11 -20.47 32.38
CA GLN A 229 12.21 -20.96 33.44
C GLN A 229 11.00 -20.03 33.63
N GLY A 230 10.99 -18.87 32.97
CA GLY A 230 9.92 -17.87 33.06
C GLY A 230 10.10 -16.87 34.21
N HIS A 231 11.28 -16.78 34.82
CA HIS A 231 11.59 -15.71 35.77
C HIS A 231 11.90 -14.42 35.03
N VAL A 232 11.41 -13.29 35.54
CA VAL A 232 11.69 -11.96 34.97
C VAL A 232 13.14 -11.60 35.27
N LEU A 233 13.94 -11.43 34.22
CA LEU A 233 15.31 -10.94 34.28
C LEU A 233 15.39 -9.41 34.20
N LYS A 234 14.49 -8.81 33.43
CA LYS A 234 14.46 -7.37 33.19
C LYS A 234 13.04 -6.87 33.01
N GLN A 235 12.78 -5.68 33.53
CA GLN A 235 11.51 -4.96 33.43
C GLN A 235 11.79 -3.54 32.96
N GLU A 236 11.12 -3.10 31.90
CA GLU A 236 11.28 -1.75 31.33
C GLU A 236 9.92 -1.14 30.99
N ARG A 237 9.73 0.14 31.33
CA ARG A 237 8.53 0.92 30.93
C ARG A 237 8.90 1.84 29.78
N LEU A 238 8.27 1.62 28.63
CA LEU A 238 8.37 2.48 27.47
C LEU A 238 7.12 3.36 27.38
N SER A 239 7.28 4.65 27.07
CA SER A 239 6.14 5.55 26.88
C SER A 239 6.42 6.58 25.80
N ALA A 240 5.40 6.90 24.99
CA ALA A 240 5.49 7.97 23.98
C ALA A 240 5.81 9.34 24.60
N LYS A 241 5.47 9.53 25.89
CA LYS A 241 5.71 10.77 26.66
C LYS A 241 6.91 10.66 27.60
N GLY A 242 7.51 9.47 27.73
CA GLY A 242 8.63 9.21 28.63
C GLY A 242 10.00 9.51 28.02
N SER A 243 11.03 9.36 28.86
CA SER A 243 12.44 9.39 28.46
C SER A 243 12.84 8.15 27.66
N LEU A 244 12.40 6.97 28.09
CA LEU A 244 12.55 5.72 27.33
C LEU A 244 11.34 5.50 26.42
N ARG A 245 11.55 5.62 25.11
CA ARG A 245 10.48 5.48 24.09
C ARG A 245 10.61 4.21 23.27
N GLY A 246 11.79 3.62 23.21
CA GLY A 246 12.07 2.47 22.39
C GLY A 246 13.19 1.64 22.96
N VAL A 247 13.23 0.38 22.56
CA VAL A 247 14.33 -0.56 22.85
C VAL A 247 14.56 -1.43 21.63
N GLU A 248 15.76 -2.00 21.54
CA GLU A 248 16.05 -3.12 20.67
C GLU A 248 16.39 -4.35 21.52
N LEU A 249 15.75 -5.46 21.19
CA LEU A 249 16.06 -6.78 21.73
C LEU A 249 16.92 -7.53 20.73
N ALA A 250 18.01 -8.09 21.24
CA ALA A 250 18.75 -9.12 20.50
C ALA A 250 17.85 -10.36 20.33
N GLU A 251 18.12 -11.13 19.29
CA GLU A 251 17.46 -12.42 19.08
C GLU A 251 17.59 -13.36 20.28
N ASN A 252 16.77 -14.42 20.27
CA ASN A 252 16.84 -15.52 21.23
C ASN A 252 16.60 -15.12 22.71
N GLN A 253 16.03 -13.94 22.96
CA GLN A 253 15.61 -13.50 24.29
C GLN A 253 14.11 -13.72 24.47
N PHE A 254 13.73 -14.49 25.49
CA PHE A 254 12.31 -14.63 25.83
C PHE A 254 11.79 -13.31 26.38
N HIS A 255 10.71 -12.81 25.79
CA HIS A 255 10.12 -11.58 26.21
C HIS A 255 8.60 -11.59 26.04
N THR A 256 7.94 -10.68 26.77
CA THR A 256 6.53 -10.36 26.58
C THR A 256 6.31 -8.85 26.73
N LEU A 257 5.19 -8.40 26.17
CA LEU A 257 4.79 -7.01 26.14
C LEU A 257 3.43 -6.86 26.83
N VAL A 258 3.29 -5.79 27.62
CA VAL A 258 2.12 -5.50 28.42
C VAL A 258 1.64 -4.08 28.10
N ALA A 259 0.39 -3.94 27.65
CA ALA A 259 -0.19 -2.61 27.46
C ALA A 259 -0.54 -1.99 28.81
N LEU A 260 0.11 -0.87 29.16
CA LEU A 260 -0.08 -0.17 30.44
C LEU A 260 -1.14 0.93 30.34
N GLU A 261 -1.30 1.50 29.15
CA GLU A 261 -2.33 2.51 28.86
C GLU A 261 -3.24 2.03 27.72
N PRO A 262 -4.54 2.40 27.74
CA PRO A 262 -5.42 2.22 26.57
C PRO A 262 -4.83 2.84 25.32
N ASN A 263 -5.12 2.24 24.17
CA ASN A 263 -4.69 2.74 22.86
C ASN A 263 -3.17 2.85 22.71
N THR A 264 -2.43 1.95 23.35
CA THR A 264 -0.98 1.89 23.18
C THR A 264 -0.67 1.40 21.77
N VAL A 265 0.10 2.19 21.02
CA VAL A 265 0.55 1.84 19.68
C VAL A 265 2.07 1.89 19.65
N MET A 266 2.67 0.77 19.28
CA MET A 266 4.11 0.66 19.05
C MET A 266 4.39 0.42 17.57
N PHE A 267 5.46 1.03 17.07
CA PHE A 267 6.11 0.63 15.84
C PHE A 267 7.10 -0.49 16.15
N GLU A 268 6.97 -1.58 15.41
CA GLU A 268 7.86 -2.73 15.48
C GLU A 268 8.63 -2.86 14.17
N LEU A 269 9.94 -2.97 14.32
CA LEU A 269 10.90 -3.25 13.27
C LEU A 269 11.56 -4.57 13.57
N LYS A 270 11.50 -5.51 12.64
CA LYS A 270 12.25 -6.76 12.77
C LYS A 270 12.81 -7.20 11.43
N GLN A 271 13.84 -8.02 11.50
CA GLN A 271 14.43 -8.60 10.30
C GLN A 271 13.36 -9.38 9.52
N GLY A 272 13.38 -9.26 8.20
CA GLY A 272 12.56 -10.05 7.27
C GLY A 272 13.40 -11.13 6.57
N PRO A 273 12.84 -11.78 5.53
CA PRO A 273 11.41 -11.82 5.21
C PRO A 273 10.59 -12.56 6.29
N TYR A 274 9.26 -12.53 6.20
CA TYR A 274 8.41 -13.30 7.12
C TYR A 274 8.44 -14.79 6.80
N ILE A 275 8.71 -15.64 7.81
CA ILE A 275 8.75 -17.10 7.66
C ILE A 275 7.75 -17.73 8.65
N PRO A 276 6.56 -18.16 8.18
CA PRO A 276 5.43 -18.54 9.04
C PRO A 276 5.64 -19.72 10.01
N THR A 277 6.69 -20.54 9.86
CA THR A 277 6.81 -21.84 10.56
C THR A 277 7.92 -21.94 11.61
N ALA A 278 8.66 -20.86 11.91
CA ALA A 278 9.73 -20.90 12.92
C ALA A 278 9.90 -19.61 13.73
N ASP A 279 9.08 -18.58 13.47
CA ASP A 279 9.41 -17.23 13.94
C ASP A 279 9.22 -17.07 15.46
N LYS A 280 8.36 -17.88 16.11
CA LYS A 280 8.08 -17.74 17.55
C LYS A 280 8.20 -19.06 18.29
N ASP A 281 9.24 -19.16 19.11
CA ASP A 281 9.37 -20.20 20.12
C ASP A 281 8.77 -19.69 21.45
N PHE A 282 7.79 -20.41 21.99
CA PHE A 282 7.03 -20.00 23.16
C PHE A 282 7.45 -20.77 24.39
N LEU A 283 7.48 -20.09 25.53
CA LEU A 283 7.68 -20.72 26.82
C LEU A 283 6.45 -21.60 27.18
N PRO A 284 6.63 -22.93 27.34
CA PRO A 284 5.51 -23.87 27.43
C PRO A 284 4.72 -23.77 28.75
N MET A 285 5.36 -23.34 29.84
CA MET A 285 4.74 -23.17 31.16
C MET A 285 3.74 -22.01 31.22
N PHE A 286 3.80 -21.06 30.26
CA PHE A 286 2.84 -19.97 30.19
C PHE A 286 1.55 -20.40 29.49
N PRO A 287 0.38 -19.93 29.96
CA PRO A 287 -0.92 -20.34 29.47
C PRO A 287 -1.13 -20.00 27.99
N LEU A 288 -2.06 -20.73 27.36
CA LEU A 288 -2.45 -20.46 25.97
C LEU A 288 -3.27 -19.18 25.88
N GLU A 289 -3.07 -18.42 24.81
CA GLU A 289 -3.83 -17.19 24.55
C GLU A 289 -5.34 -17.49 24.49
N GLY A 290 -6.15 -16.64 25.13
CA GLY A 290 -7.60 -16.78 25.17
C GLY A 290 -8.14 -17.63 26.33
N THR A 291 -7.27 -18.15 27.20
CA THR A 291 -7.67 -18.85 28.44
C THR A 291 -7.86 -17.87 29.61
N PRO A 292 -8.65 -18.21 30.64
CA PRO A 292 -8.74 -17.41 31.87
C PRO A 292 -7.39 -17.23 32.56
N GLU A 293 -6.56 -18.27 32.58
CA GLU A 293 -5.22 -18.24 33.18
C GLU A 293 -4.30 -17.23 32.46
N ALA A 294 -4.48 -17.04 31.15
CA ALA A 294 -3.78 -16.01 30.39
C ALA A 294 -4.22 -14.59 30.78
N GLN A 295 -5.49 -14.39 31.10
CA GLN A 295 -6.00 -13.11 31.60
C GLN A 295 -5.41 -12.81 32.99
N ASP A 296 -5.41 -13.77 33.90
CA ASP A 296 -4.82 -13.64 35.23
C ASP A 296 -3.30 -13.41 35.17
N GLN A 297 -2.62 -14.05 34.21
CA GLN A 297 -1.20 -13.84 33.99
C GLN A 297 -0.89 -12.43 33.44
N GLU A 298 -1.69 -11.92 32.49
CA GLU A 298 -1.57 -10.56 31.96
C GLU A 298 -1.79 -9.52 33.06
N GLN A 299 -2.83 -9.70 33.88
CA GLN A 299 -3.13 -8.81 34.99
C GLN A 299 -1.96 -8.77 35.99
N ARG A 300 -1.43 -9.93 36.39
CA ARG A 300 -0.25 -10.00 37.27
C ARG A 300 0.96 -9.26 36.71
N TRP A 301 1.23 -9.38 35.41
CA TRP A 301 2.32 -8.64 34.78
C TRP A 301 2.07 -7.15 34.73
N ARG A 302 0.83 -6.71 34.44
CA ARG A 302 0.47 -5.29 34.46
C ARG A 302 0.67 -4.69 35.86
N ASP A 303 0.35 -5.44 36.91
CA ASP A 303 0.52 -4.98 38.29
C ASP A 303 1.99 -4.76 38.70
N LEU A 304 2.95 -5.47 38.06
CA LEU A 304 4.38 -5.21 38.25
C LEU A 304 4.77 -3.76 37.90
N PHE A 305 4.00 -3.10 37.02
CA PHE A 305 4.25 -1.73 36.58
C PHE A 305 3.42 -0.67 37.33
N ASN A 306 2.49 -1.10 38.19
CA ASN A 306 1.65 -0.21 39.00
C ASN A 306 2.33 0.19 40.33
N GLY A 307 3.47 -0.43 40.68
CA GLY A 307 4.10 -0.34 41.99
C GLY A 307 5.28 0.62 42.16
N ASN A 308 5.75 1.31 41.12
CA ASN A 308 6.83 2.32 41.23
C ASN A 308 6.51 3.53 40.34
N GLY A 309 6.02 4.60 40.96
CA GLY A 309 5.99 5.92 40.34
C GLY A 309 7.41 6.40 40.00
N PRO A 310 7.55 7.37 39.08
CA PRO A 310 8.84 7.94 38.73
C PRO A 310 9.31 8.81 39.90
N ASP A 311 10.19 8.29 40.75
CA ASP A 311 11.04 9.04 41.68
C ASP A 311 12.05 8.09 42.37
N SER A 312 12.82 7.35 41.57
CA SER A 312 14.05 6.71 42.06
C SER A 312 15.12 6.70 40.98
N GLU A 313 15.50 7.90 40.54
CA GLU A 313 16.86 8.15 40.04
C GLU A 313 17.75 8.47 41.25
N GLN A 314 18.70 7.56 41.55
CA GLN A 314 19.99 7.88 42.14
C GLN A 314 21.07 7.46 41.16
#